data_AF-A0A3G2TCB5-F1
#
_entry.id   AF-A0A3G2TCB5-F1
#
_cell.length_a   1.000
_cell.length_b   1.000
_cell.length_c   1.000
_cell.angle_alpha   90.00
_cell.angle_beta   90.00
_cell.angle_gamma   90.00
#
_symmetry.space_group_name_H-M   'P 1'
#
loop_
_entity.id
_entity.type
_entity.pdbx_description
1 polymer ?
#
loop_
_entity_poly.entity_id
_entity_poly.type
_entity_poly.pdbx_seq_one_letter_code
_entity_poly.pdbx_strand_id
1 'polypeptide(L)'
;MKTLITTLVAIFLANQHSAQNTDGIAGKIITEHTEGLLKIKATAISTSSTYYALNYIMVSVKKGTSGNSTNKQSGKFTLNPEETKTLAETTIRMAKNDGLKVYLFIKEEQSDRVLAKDSLEINAAQFGTDVSYIPENKLELSGLTIDDTKTRMGQLFYESFFKKYNQIPKKFEATITISEIPSFGRNSRITISQDDQLIHSFFTKPDEELLEAEASRALAILVDYNSRKNVRNTEFKY
;
A
#
# COMPACT_ATOMS: atom_id res chain seq x y z
N MET A 1 -22.36 0.35 -68.96
CA MET A 1 -20.89 0.37 -68.80
C MET A 1 -20.49 1.69 -68.15
N LYS A 2 -19.75 1.59 -67.03
CA LYS A 2 -18.90 2.62 -66.39
C LYS A 2 -19.63 3.80 -65.73
N THR A 3 -20.12 3.67 -64.49
CA THR A 3 -19.41 3.98 -63.22
C THR A 3 -18.67 5.31 -63.24
N LEU A 4 -19.24 6.34 -62.62
CA LEU A 4 -18.48 7.37 -61.92
C LEU A 4 -19.35 7.93 -60.80
N ILE A 5 -19.44 7.12 -59.74
CA ILE A 5 -19.98 7.53 -58.43
C ILE A 5 -18.96 8.51 -57.86
N THR A 6 -19.35 9.78 -57.76
CA THR A 6 -18.58 10.83 -57.12
C THR A 6 -18.55 10.56 -55.62
N THR A 7 -17.48 9.92 -55.18
CA THR A 7 -17.22 9.61 -53.77
C THR A 7 -16.95 10.91 -53.01
N LEU A 8 -17.94 11.39 -52.27
CA LEU A 8 -17.78 12.45 -51.27
C LEU A 8 -16.97 11.87 -50.11
N VAL A 9 -15.64 12.02 -50.17
CA VAL A 9 -14.72 11.66 -49.09
C VAL A 9 -14.92 12.69 -47.96
N ALA A 10 -15.77 12.35 -47.00
CA ALA A 10 -15.81 13.03 -45.71
C ALA A 10 -14.51 12.72 -44.97
N ILE A 11 -13.54 13.64 -45.09
CA ILE A 11 -12.34 13.65 -44.26
C ILE A 11 -12.82 13.83 -42.81
N PHE A 12 -12.85 12.72 -42.07
CA PHE A 12 -12.91 12.73 -40.62
C PHE A 12 -11.63 13.44 -40.15
N LEU A 13 -11.76 14.75 -39.88
CA LEU A 13 -10.85 15.46 -38.99
C LEU A 13 -10.95 14.73 -37.65
N ALA A 14 -9.99 13.85 -37.40
CA ALA A 14 -9.73 13.33 -36.08
C ALA A 14 -9.40 14.56 -35.21
N ASN A 15 -10.42 15.06 -34.51
CA ASN A 15 -10.21 15.96 -33.40
C ASN A 15 -9.34 15.20 -32.40
N GLN A 16 -8.04 15.47 -32.42
CA GLN A 16 -7.18 15.25 -31.29
C GLN A 16 -7.62 16.24 -30.22
N HIS A 17 -8.74 15.95 -29.55
CA HIS A 17 -9.06 16.62 -28.30
C HIS A 17 -8.05 16.10 -27.29
N SER A 18 -6.98 16.89 -27.09
CA SER A 18 -6.15 16.78 -25.89
C SER A 18 -7.10 16.75 -24.68
N ALA A 19 -7.07 15.64 -23.97
CA ALA A 19 -7.78 15.48 -22.71
C ALA A 19 -7.47 16.68 -21.80
N GLN A 20 -8.52 17.22 -21.16
CA GLN A 20 -8.42 18.32 -20.22
C GLN A 20 -7.22 18.12 -19.28
N ASN A 21 -6.27 19.05 -19.33
CA ASN A 21 -5.22 19.15 -18.33
C ASN A 21 -5.90 19.24 -16.96
N THR A 22 -5.61 18.29 -16.07
CA THR A 22 -6.05 18.28 -14.68
C THR A 22 -5.26 19.31 -13.86
N ASP A 23 -5.23 20.57 -14.32
CA ASP A 23 -4.48 21.68 -13.72
C ASP A 23 -5.15 22.26 -12.45
N GLY A 24 -6.22 21.63 -11.96
CA GLY A 24 -7.03 22.16 -10.85
C GLY A 24 -6.86 21.45 -9.51
N ILE A 25 -6.00 20.42 -9.39
CA ILE A 25 -5.84 19.65 -8.14
C ILE A 25 -4.39 19.73 -7.68
N ALA A 26 -4.18 20.18 -6.44
CA ALA A 26 -2.89 20.18 -5.77
C ALA A 26 -2.92 19.34 -4.49
N GLY A 27 -1.83 18.64 -4.21
CA GLY A 27 -1.57 18.01 -2.91
C GLY A 27 -0.56 18.83 -2.13
N LYS A 28 -0.76 18.99 -0.82
CA LYS A 28 0.19 19.64 0.08
C LYS A 28 0.38 18.85 1.37
N ILE A 29 1.62 18.74 1.81
CA ILE A 29 2.02 18.24 3.12
C ILE A 29 2.28 19.45 4.02
N ILE A 30 1.48 19.62 5.06
CA ILE A 30 1.59 20.70 6.02
C ILE A 30 2.14 20.13 7.33
N THR A 31 3.12 20.81 7.91
CA THR A 31 3.71 20.43 9.20
C THR A 31 3.47 21.46 10.27
N GLU A 32 3.11 21.00 11.47
CA GLU A 32 2.96 21.82 12.67
C GLU A 32 3.87 21.22 13.76
N HIS A 33 4.66 22.06 14.43
CA HIS A 33 5.57 21.63 15.48
C HIS A 33 5.10 22.12 16.84
N THR A 34 4.84 21.19 17.75
CA THR A 34 4.42 21.48 19.12
C THR A 34 5.19 20.57 20.08
N GLU A 35 6.00 21.16 20.96
CA GLU A 35 6.65 20.46 22.09
C GLU A 35 7.40 19.14 21.71
N GLY A 36 8.14 19.15 20.60
CA GLY A 36 8.95 17.99 20.15
C GLY A 36 8.15 16.89 19.43
N LEU A 37 6.86 17.14 19.18
CA LEU A 37 6.02 16.35 18.28
C LEU A 37 5.86 17.11 16.96
N LEU A 38 6.06 16.40 15.84
CA LEU A 38 5.81 16.89 14.51
C LEU A 38 4.47 16.33 14.03
N LYS A 39 3.47 17.20 13.92
CA LYS A 39 2.19 16.88 13.30
C LYS A 39 2.30 17.11 11.80
N ILE A 40 1.84 16.14 11.01
CA ILE A 40 1.92 16.13 9.55
C ILE A 40 0.52 15.91 9.01
N LYS A 41 0.05 16.84 8.19
CA LYS A 41 -1.26 16.81 7.53
C LYS A 41 -1.07 16.70 6.03
N ALA A 42 -1.72 15.73 5.41
CA ALA A 42 -1.86 15.65 3.96
C ALA A 42 -3.16 16.34 3.55
N THR A 43 -3.09 17.26 2.61
CA THR A 43 -4.21 18.11 2.19
C THR A 43 -4.34 18.09 0.67
N ALA A 44 -5.56 17.94 0.17
CA ALA A 44 -5.92 18.19 -1.22
C ALA A 44 -6.52 19.59 -1.35
N ILE A 45 -6.18 20.29 -2.43
CA ILE A 45 -6.71 21.60 -2.78
C ILE A 45 -7.25 21.51 -4.20
N SER A 46 -8.52 21.85 -4.37
CA SER A 46 -9.13 22.08 -5.68
C SER A 46 -9.17 23.57 -5.97
N THR A 47 -8.70 23.96 -7.15
CA THR A 47 -8.94 25.28 -7.77
C THR A 47 -9.75 25.12 -9.05
N SER A 48 -10.45 23.99 -9.18
CA SER A 48 -11.33 23.69 -10.31
C SER A 48 -12.77 24.03 -9.94
N SER A 49 -13.56 24.37 -10.95
CA SER A 49 -15.02 24.50 -10.84
C SER A 49 -15.76 23.15 -10.86
N THR A 50 -15.06 22.02 -10.98
CA THR A 50 -15.67 20.69 -11.06
C THR A 50 -15.43 19.84 -9.82
N TYR A 51 -16.36 18.92 -9.57
CA TYR A 51 -16.28 17.92 -8.51
C TYR A 51 -15.41 16.73 -8.94
N TYR A 52 -14.65 16.16 -8.00
CA TYR A 52 -13.83 14.97 -8.25
C TYR A 52 -14.05 13.87 -7.20
N ALA A 53 -14.02 12.62 -7.64
CA ALA A 53 -13.88 11.44 -6.80
C ALA A 53 -12.48 10.86 -7.00
N LEU A 54 -11.71 10.81 -5.92
CA LEU A 54 -10.27 10.59 -5.93
C LEU A 54 -9.87 9.59 -4.85
N ASN A 55 -8.65 9.08 -4.96
CA ASN A 55 -8.00 8.32 -3.91
C ASN A 55 -6.63 8.94 -3.58
N TYR A 56 -6.16 8.75 -2.36
CA TYR A 56 -4.84 9.21 -1.96
C TYR A 56 -4.03 8.10 -1.30
N ILE A 57 -2.71 8.26 -1.35
CA ILE A 57 -1.76 7.49 -0.56
C ILE A 57 -0.75 8.45 0.04
N MET A 58 -0.63 8.43 1.36
CA MET A 58 0.41 9.10 2.13
C MET A 58 1.35 8.04 2.72
N VAL A 59 2.66 8.20 2.52
CA VAL A 59 3.69 7.32 3.09
C VAL A 59 4.67 8.18 3.86
N SER A 60 4.90 7.87 5.14
CA SER A 60 5.94 8.48 5.95
C SER A 60 6.93 7.43 6.42
N VAL A 61 8.22 7.70 6.25
CA VAL A 61 9.33 6.83 6.62
C VAL A 61 10.26 7.61 7.53
N LYS A 62 10.34 7.21 8.79
CA LYS A 62 11.27 7.74 9.77
C LYS A 62 12.43 6.76 9.95
N LYS A 63 13.64 7.29 9.99
CA LYS A 63 14.87 6.55 10.25
C LYS A 63 15.62 7.23 11.39
N GLY A 64 15.75 6.55 12.51
CA GLY A 64 16.44 7.07 13.68
C GLY A 64 17.40 6.04 14.26
N THR A 65 18.29 6.49 15.15
CA THR A 65 19.23 5.59 15.84
C THR A 65 18.52 4.54 16.71
N SER A 66 17.33 4.87 17.22
CA SER A 66 16.52 3.98 18.05
C SER A 66 15.59 3.06 17.25
N GLY A 67 15.58 3.13 15.92
CA GLY A 67 14.74 2.31 15.05
C GLY A 67 14.11 3.06 13.88
N ASN A 68 13.60 2.28 12.92
CA ASN A 68 12.91 2.79 11.73
C ASN A 68 11.40 2.58 11.90
N SER A 69 10.61 3.53 11.41
CA SER A 69 9.15 3.39 11.40
C SER A 69 8.59 3.85 10.06
N THR A 70 7.69 3.07 9.50
CA THR A 70 6.95 3.41 8.27
C THR A 70 5.47 3.46 8.59
N ASN A 71 4.79 4.52 8.14
CA ASN A 71 3.35 4.64 8.24
C ASN A 71 2.77 4.97 6.85
N LYS A 72 1.82 4.15 6.40
CA LYS A 72 1.11 4.31 5.14
C LYS A 72 -0.36 4.51 5.45
N GLN A 73 -0.94 5.59 4.93
CA GLN A 73 -2.36 5.89 5.00
C GLN A 73 -2.90 6.07 3.58
N SER A 74 -4.10 5.58 3.33
CA SER A 74 -4.75 5.71 2.03
C SER A 74 -6.25 5.69 2.20
N GLY A 75 -6.95 6.33 1.28
CA GLY A 75 -8.40 6.34 1.30
C GLY A 75 -8.98 6.94 0.04
N LYS A 76 -10.26 6.66 -0.17
CA LYS A 76 -11.09 7.35 -1.16
C LYS A 76 -11.67 8.61 -0.55
N PHE A 77 -11.77 9.67 -1.34
CA PHE A 77 -12.33 10.93 -0.91
C PHE A 77 -12.96 11.66 -2.09
N THR A 78 -13.81 12.61 -1.76
CA THR A 78 -14.44 13.50 -2.73
C THR A 78 -13.87 14.89 -2.55
N LEU A 79 -13.73 15.64 -3.63
CA LEU A 79 -13.22 17.00 -3.61
C LEU A 79 -14.16 17.91 -4.39
N ASN A 80 -14.79 18.82 -3.67
CA ASN A 80 -15.71 19.81 -4.22
C ASN A 80 -14.91 20.92 -4.94
N PRO A 81 -15.60 21.71 -5.80
CA PRO A 81 -15.01 22.91 -6.39
C PRO A 81 -14.47 23.89 -5.33
N GLU A 82 -13.30 24.47 -5.58
CA GLU A 82 -12.63 25.43 -4.67
C GLU A 82 -12.44 24.93 -3.22
N GLU A 83 -12.45 23.61 -3.00
CA GLU A 83 -12.35 23.00 -1.66
C GLU A 83 -10.89 22.71 -1.28
N THR A 84 -10.56 22.98 -0.02
CA THR A 84 -9.37 22.44 0.64
C THR A 84 -9.81 21.37 1.64
N LYS A 85 -9.29 20.15 1.48
CA LYS A 85 -9.67 19.00 2.31
C LYS A 85 -8.44 18.32 2.92
N THR A 86 -8.44 18.14 4.24
CA THR A 86 -7.46 17.31 4.92
C THR A 86 -7.81 15.83 4.69
N LEU A 87 -6.85 15.09 4.16
CA LEU A 87 -6.99 13.68 3.79
C LEU A 87 -6.54 12.74 4.90
N ALA A 88 -5.44 13.10 5.54
CA ALA A 88 -4.75 12.29 6.54
C ALA A 88 -4.00 13.20 7.52
N GLU A 89 -3.89 12.75 8.76
CA GLU A 89 -3.10 13.40 9.81
C GLU A 89 -2.34 12.34 10.60
N THR A 90 -1.06 12.61 10.86
CA THR A 90 -0.21 11.77 11.71
C THR A 90 0.67 12.64 12.59
N THR A 91 0.98 12.17 13.79
CA THR A 91 1.88 12.85 14.71
C THR A 91 3.08 11.95 14.98
N ILE A 92 4.28 12.47 14.73
CA ILE A 92 5.54 11.74 14.83
C ILE A 92 6.43 12.44 15.85
N ARG A 93 6.97 11.68 16.80
CA ARG A 93 8.05 12.17 17.67
C ARG A 93 9.34 12.16 16.87
N MET A 94 10.03 13.30 16.82
CA MET A 94 11.33 13.43 16.15
C MET A 94 12.44 13.79 17.13
N ALA A 95 13.50 13.00 17.14
CA ALA A 95 14.76 13.39 17.77
C ALA A 95 15.61 14.25 16.81
N LYS A 96 16.61 14.97 17.36
CA LYS A 96 17.45 15.92 16.60
C LYS A 96 18.14 15.31 15.36
N ASN A 97 18.48 14.02 15.40
CA ASN A 97 19.18 13.31 14.32
C ASN A 97 18.29 12.32 13.54
N ASP A 98 16.99 12.29 13.81
CA ASP A 98 16.08 11.42 13.06
C ASP A 98 15.89 11.96 11.63
N GLY A 99 15.98 11.08 10.65
CA GLY A 99 15.56 11.30 9.29
C GLY A 99 14.07 11.05 9.11
N LEU A 100 13.40 11.88 8.31
CA LEU A 100 12.01 11.67 7.91
C LEU A 100 11.86 11.93 6.40
N LYS A 101 11.20 11.03 5.69
CA LYS A 101 10.67 11.28 4.34
C LYS A 101 9.17 11.06 4.35
N VAL A 102 8.43 11.96 3.71
CA VAL A 102 6.98 11.85 3.54
C VAL A 102 6.66 12.05 2.08
N TYR A 103 5.80 11.20 1.56
CA TYR A 103 5.28 11.26 0.20
C TYR A 103 3.76 11.29 0.25
N LEU A 104 3.17 12.12 -0.60
CA LEU A 104 1.74 12.18 -0.84
C LEU A 104 1.49 12.02 -2.32
N PHE A 105 0.55 11.14 -2.67
CA PHE A 105 0.04 10.97 -4.02
C PHE A 105 -1.48 11.08 -3.98
N ILE A 106 -2.03 11.93 -4.83
CA ILE A 106 -3.47 12.04 -5.11
C ILE A 106 -3.68 11.49 -6.51
N LYS A 107 -4.63 10.57 -6.62
CA LYS A 107 -4.88 9.77 -7.82
C LYS A 107 -6.36 9.81 -8.18
N GLU A 108 -6.61 9.58 -9.44
CA GLU A 108 -7.95 9.42 -9.99
C GLU A 108 -8.49 8.03 -9.60
N GLU A 109 -9.73 7.96 -9.09
CA GLU A 109 -10.24 6.72 -8.48
C GLU A 109 -10.34 5.55 -9.47
N GLN A 110 -10.69 5.81 -10.74
CA GLN A 110 -10.96 4.75 -11.72
C GLN A 110 -9.70 4.26 -12.44
N SER A 111 -8.80 5.18 -12.80
CA SER A 111 -7.61 4.89 -13.62
C SER A 111 -6.35 4.72 -12.79
N ASP A 112 -6.39 5.04 -11.48
CA ASP A 112 -5.25 5.15 -10.58
C ASP A 112 -4.15 6.13 -11.07
N ARG A 113 -4.46 6.97 -12.06
CA ARG A 113 -3.55 7.99 -12.59
C ARG A 113 -3.25 9.03 -11.52
N VAL A 114 -1.96 9.29 -11.27
CA VAL A 114 -1.51 10.34 -10.35
C VAL A 114 -1.84 11.72 -10.92
N LEU A 115 -2.66 12.47 -10.19
CA LEU A 115 -3.07 13.84 -10.54
C LEU A 115 -2.22 14.88 -9.80
N ALA A 116 -1.85 14.61 -8.55
CA ALA A 116 -1.00 15.48 -7.77
C ALA A 116 -0.08 14.68 -6.85
N LYS A 117 1.08 15.27 -6.53
CA LYS A 117 2.05 14.69 -5.60
C LYS A 117 2.72 15.78 -4.79
N ASP A 118 3.13 15.42 -3.58
CA ASP A 118 3.97 16.27 -2.74
C ASP A 118 4.94 15.40 -1.94
N SER A 119 6.04 15.99 -1.50
CA SER A 119 7.02 15.29 -0.67
C SER A 119 7.71 16.23 0.31
N LEU A 120 7.99 15.71 1.50
CA LEU A 120 8.73 16.40 2.55
C LEU A 120 9.92 15.54 2.97
N GLU A 121 11.10 16.13 3.05
CA GLU A 121 12.29 15.48 3.60
C GLU A 121 12.88 16.30 4.76
N ILE A 122 13.19 15.63 5.86
CA ILE A 122 13.90 16.20 7.02
C ILE A 122 15.09 15.29 7.31
N ASN A 123 16.29 15.89 7.48
CA ASN A 123 17.53 15.18 7.73
C ASN A 123 17.81 14.04 6.71
N ALA A 124 17.72 14.37 5.42
CA ALA A 124 17.84 13.44 4.29
C ALA A 124 19.14 12.61 4.29
N ALA A 125 20.22 13.12 4.89
CA ALA A 125 21.50 12.43 5.03
C ALA A 125 21.37 11.04 5.72
N GLN A 126 20.33 10.81 6.53
CA GLN A 126 20.08 9.52 7.18
C GLN A 126 19.63 8.42 6.20
N PHE A 127 19.14 8.76 5.02
CA PHE A 127 18.57 7.80 4.07
C PHE A 127 19.57 7.25 3.04
N GLY A 128 20.82 7.75 3.03
CA GLY A 128 21.80 7.40 2.00
C GLY A 128 21.47 8.05 0.64
N THR A 129 22.49 8.34 -0.15
CA THR A 129 22.38 9.08 -1.43
C THR A 129 22.11 8.20 -2.65
N ASP A 130 22.00 6.88 -2.50
CA ASP A 130 21.82 5.98 -3.63
C ASP A 130 20.35 5.84 -4.02
N VAL A 131 19.87 6.79 -4.83
CA VAL A 131 18.56 6.69 -5.49
C VAL A 131 18.71 5.79 -6.72
N SER A 132 18.51 4.48 -6.55
CA SER A 132 18.25 3.59 -7.68
C SER A 132 16.81 3.82 -8.14
N TYR A 133 16.61 4.29 -9.37
CA TYR A 133 15.29 4.31 -10.00
C TYR A 133 14.76 2.88 -10.07
N ILE A 134 13.79 2.54 -9.22
CA ILE A 134 13.03 1.30 -9.31
C ILE A 134 11.76 1.64 -10.08
N PRO A 135 11.60 1.17 -11.33
CA PRO A 135 10.37 1.40 -12.08
C PRO A 135 9.18 0.80 -11.32
N GLU A 136 8.03 1.47 -11.39
CA GLU A 136 6.81 1.14 -10.62
C GLU A 136 6.35 -0.31 -10.83
N ASN A 137 6.62 -0.89 -12.00
CA ASN A 137 6.34 -2.29 -12.32
C ASN A 137 7.24 -3.31 -11.59
N LYS A 138 8.37 -2.87 -11.04
CA LYS A 138 9.24 -3.65 -10.14
C LYS A 138 8.97 -3.33 -8.67
N LEU A 139 8.10 -2.35 -8.40
CA LEU A 139 7.57 -2.07 -7.08
C LEU A 139 6.43 -3.04 -6.77
N GLU A 140 6.67 -4.34 -6.95
CA GLU A 140 5.73 -5.37 -6.51
C GLU A 140 5.64 -5.28 -4.98
N LEU A 141 4.43 -5.12 -4.46
CA LEU A 141 4.13 -5.06 -3.02
C LEU A 141 4.39 -6.42 -2.38
N SER A 142 5.66 -6.79 -2.29
CA SER A 142 6.08 -8.02 -1.66
C SER A 142 6.12 -7.84 -0.14
N GLY A 143 5.73 -8.88 0.59
CA GLY A 143 5.80 -8.85 2.06
C GLY A 143 4.55 -8.34 2.76
N LEU A 144 3.42 -8.17 2.07
CA LEU A 144 2.19 -7.69 2.72
C LEU A 144 1.54 -8.79 3.57
N THR A 145 1.36 -8.49 4.85
CA THR A 145 0.66 -9.34 5.81
C THR A 145 -0.50 -8.59 6.46
N ILE A 146 -1.71 -9.15 6.44
CA ILE A 146 -2.91 -8.59 7.07
C ILE A 146 -3.21 -9.37 8.36
N ASP A 147 -3.44 -8.63 9.45
CA ASP A 147 -3.88 -9.17 10.74
C ASP A 147 -5.40 -8.98 10.91
N ASP A 148 -6.16 -10.06 10.78
CA ASP A 148 -7.59 -10.14 11.08
C ASP A 148 -7.84 -11.04 12.30
N THR A 149 -6.88 -11.07 13.25
CA THR A 149 -7.04 -11.79 14.52
C THR A 149 -7.84 -10.98 15.54
N LYS A 150 -8.56 -11.68 16.41
CA LYS A 150 -9.52 -11.08 17.36
C LYS A 150 -9.18 -11.36 18.80
N THR A 151 -8.53 -12.48 19.09
CA THR A 151 -8.17 -12.90 20.46
C THR A 151 -6.69 -12.69 20.75
N ARG A 152 -6.31 -12.72 22.03
CA ARG A 152 -4.91 -12.63 22.44
C ARG A 152 -4.05 -13.77 21.87
N MET A 153 -4.61 -14.99 21.77
CA MET A 153 -3.89 -16.14 21.21
C MET A 153 -3.68 -15.98 19.70
N GLY A 154 -4.68 -15.42 18.99
CA GLY A 154 -4.56 -15.03 17.59
C GLY A 154 -3.46 -14.00 17.37
N GLN A 155 -3.46 -12.94 18.18
CA GLN A 155 -2.44 -11.89 18.12
C GLN A 155 -1.03 -12.44 18.41
N LEU A 156 -0.88 -13.28 19.43
CA LEU A 156 0.41 -13.93 19.74
C LEU A 156 0.93 -14.78 18.57
N PHE A 157 0.04 -15.54 17.93
CA PHE A 157 0.39 -16.26 16.72
C PHE A 157 0.81 -15.31 15.60
N TYR A 158 0.05 -14.24 15.35
CA TYR A 158 0.37 -13.25 14.32
C TYR A 158 1.74 -12.60 14.57
N GLU A 159 2.02 -12.16 15.81
CA GLU A 159 3.30 -11.60 16.22
C GLU A 159 4.45 -12.58 15.94
N SER A 160 4.30 -13.85 16.32
CA SER A 160 5.30 -14.89 16.09
C SER A 160 5.51 -15.18 14.60
N PHE A 161 4.41 -15.29 13.84
CA PHE A 161 4.44 -15.47 12.40
C PHE A 161 5.12 -14.29 11.70
N PHE A 162 4.71 -13.06 12.02
CA PHE A 162 5.25 -11.84 11.42
C PHE A 162 6.74 -11.68 11.71
N LYS A 163 7.17 -11.98 12.94
CA LYS A 163 8.60 -12.00 13.31
C LYS A 163 9.39 -12.97 12.43
N LYS A 164 8.92 -14.21 12.29
CA LYS A 164 9.57 -15.25 11.46
C LYS A 164 9.52 -14.91 9.97
N TYR A 165 8.38 -14.41 9.49
CA TYR A 165 8.20 -13.95 8.12
C TYR A 165 9.16 -12.80 7.80
N ASN A 166 9.40 -11.87 8.71
CA ASN A 166 10.35 -10.78 8.50
C ASN A 166 11.80 -11.24 8.39
N GLN A 167 12.13 -12.42 8.93
CA GLN A 167 13.48 -13.00 8.84
C GLN A 167 13.76 -13.70 7.50
N ILE A 168 12.74 -14.01 6.69
CA ILE A 168 12.97 -14.67 5.39
C ILE A 168 13.57 -13.67 4.39
N PRO A 169 14.57 -14.08 3.57
CA PRO A 169 15.26 -13.17 2.66
C PRO A 169 14.40 -12.75 1.46
N LYS A 170 13.57 -13.66 0.92
CA LYS A 170 12.65 -13.37 -0.19
C LYS A 170 11.22 -13.29 0.32
N LYS A 171 10.64 -12.10 0.29
CA LYS A 171 9.22 -11.89 0.61
C LYS A 171 8.32 -12.42 -0.50
N PHE A 172 7.11 -12.81 -0.15
CA PHE A 172 6.12 -13.25 -1.14
C PHE A 172 5.53 -12.04 -1.84
N GLU A 173 5.30 -12.15 -3.15
CA GLU A 173 4.67 -11.14 -4.02
C GLU A 173 3.14 -11.05 -3.83
N ALA A 174 2.60 -11.87 -2.93
CA ALA A 174 1.18 -12.02 -2.65
C ALA A 174 0.83 -11.55 -1.23
N THR A 175 -0.43 -11.23 -1.00
CA THR A 175 -0.91 -10.81 0.32
C THR A 175 -1.19 -12.04 1.18
N ILE A 176 -0.57 -12.09 2.36
CA ILE A 176 -0.86 -13.13 3.36
C ILE A 176 -1.86 -12.57 4.35
N THR A 177 -3.02 -13.20 4.48
CA THR A 177 -4.03 -12.81 5.48
C THR A 177 -4.12 -13.87 6.56
N ILE A 178 -3.99 -13.43 7.81
CA ILE A 178 -4.20 -14.28 8.99
C ILE A 178 -5.52 -13.85 9.61
N SER A 179 -6.53 -14.71 9.50
CA SER A 179 -7.87 -14.44 10.01
C SER A 179 -8.24 -15.40 11.13
N GLU A 180 -9.03 -14.91 12.08
CA GLU A 180 -9.47 -15.69 13.22
C GLU A 180 -11.01 -15.75 13.33
N ILE A 181 -11.53 -16.96 13.48
CA ILE A 181 -12.91 -17.22 13.86
C ILE A 181 -12.93 -17.72 15.31
N PRO A 182 -13.31 -16.86 16.28
CA PRO A 182 -13.54 -17.30 17.65
C PRO A 182 -14.69 -18.31 17.70
N SER A 183 -14.50 -19.42 18.40
CA SER A 183 -15.59 -20.36 18.69
C SER A 183 -16.20 -20.03 20.04
N PHE A 184 -17.42 -20.51 20.33
CA PHE A 184 -18.11 -20.32 21.62
C PHE A 184 -17.44 -21.08 22.81
N GLY A 185 -16.12 -21.31 22.76
CA GLY A 185 -15.30 -21.97 23.78
C GLY A 185 -13.98 -21.25 24.01
N ARG A 186 -12.98 -21.93 24.59
CA ARG A 186 -11.62 -21.38 24.82
C ARG A 186 -10.69 -21.45 23.61
N ASN A 187 -11.16 -22.00 22.49
CA ASN A 187 -10.38 -22.17 21.27
C ASN A 187 -10.94 -21.28 20.15
N SER A 188 -10.06 -20.90 19.24
CA SER A 188 -10.38 -20.18 18.03
C SER A 188 -9.74 -20.87 16.83
N ARG A 189 -10.32 -20.71 15.65
CA ARG A 189 -9.72 -21.22 14.42
C ARG A 189 -8.93 -20.10 13.76
N ILE A 190 -7.64 -20.28 13.60
CA ILE A 190 -6.79 -19.42 12.79
C ILE A 190 -6.73 -19.98 11.38
N THR A 191 -6.86 -19.08 10.41
CA THR A 191 -6.85 -19.37 8.99
C THR A 191 -5.80 -18.49 8.30
N ILE A 192 -4.88 -19.12 7.58
CA ILE A 192 -3.87 -18.45 6.78
C ILE A 192 -4.24 -18.60 5.30
N SER A 193 -4.44 -17.47 4.64
CA SER A 193 -4.72 -17.40 3.20
C SER A 193 -3.67 -16.58 2.46
N GLN A 194 -3.52 -16.86 1.18
CA GLN A 194 -2.71 -16.09 0.24
C GLN A 194 -3.59 -15.68 -0.94
N ASP A 195 -3.75 -14.37 -1.17
CA ASP A 195 -4.68 -13.81 -2.17
C ASP A 195 -6.07 -14.48 -2.12
N ASP A 196 -6.64 -14.56 -0.91
CA ASP A 196 -7.92 -15.22 -0.60
C ASP A 196 -7.99 -16.75 -0.79
N GLN A 197 -6.90 -17.40 -1.21
CA GLN A 197 -6.81 -18.86 -1.24
C GLN A 197 -6.40 -19.40 0.13
N LEU A 198 -7.22 -20.28 0.72
CA LEU A 198 -6.89 -21.00 1.95
C LEU A 198 -5.63 -21.87 1.77
N ILE A 199 -4.60 -21.60 2.57
CA ILE A 199 -3.35 -22.36 2.57
C ILE A 199 -3.28 -23.31 3.77
N HIS A 200 -3.63 -22.80 4.95
CA HIS A 200 -3.55 -23.58 6.18
C HIS A 200 -4.58 -23.10 7.21
N SER A 201 -5.04 -24.00 8.08
CA SER A 201 -5.87 -23.64 9.23
C SER A 201 -5.63 -24.58 10.39
N PHE A 202 -5.73 -24.06 11.60
CA PHE A 202 -5.59 -24.83 12.83
C PHE A 202 -6.41 -24.21 13.97
N PHE A 203 -6.60 -24.96 15.05
CA PHE A 203 -7.24 -24.47 16.27
C PHE A 203 -6.20 -24.01 17.28
N THR A 204 -6.40 -22.82 17.85
CA THR A 204 -5.53 -22.28 18.88
C THR A 204 -5.63 -23.09 20.16
N LYS A 205 -4.49 -23.18 20.85
CA LYS A 205 -4.37 -23.71 22.20
C LYS A 205 -3.68 -22.64 23.05
N PRO A 206 -4.02 -22.52 24.35
CA PRO A 206 -3.39 -21.56 25.26
C PRO A 206 -2.01 -22.05 25.70
N ASP A 207 -1.11 -22.19 24.74
CA ASP A 207 0.26 -22.67 24.90
C ASP A 207 1.14 -21.92 23.89
N GLU A 208 2.02 -21.07 24.40
CA GLU A 208 2.85 -20.19 23.58
C GLU A 208 3.87 -20.97 22.75
N GLU A 209 4.47 -22.03 23.29
CA GLU A 209 5.45 -22.85 22.57
C GLU A 209 4.78 -23.53 21.36
N LEU A 210 3.56 -24.01 21.56
CA LEU A 210 2.77 -24.61 20.49
C LEU A 210 2.37 -23.57 19.42
N LEU A 211 2.02 -22.35 19.81
CA LEU A 211 1.73 -21.27 18.86
C LEU A 211 2.97 -20.88 18.03
N GLU A 212 4.15 -20.84 18.63
CA GLU A 212 5.40 -20.59 17.89
C GLU A 212 5.75 -21.72 16.91
N ALA A 213 5.49 -22.97 17.31
CA ALA A 213 5.65 -24.13 16.45
C ALA A 213 4.69 -24.07 15.26
N GLU A 214 3.42 -23.71 15.49
CA GLU A 214 2.45 -23.52 14.41
C GLU A 214 2.82 -22.36 13.47
N ALA A 215 3.35 -21.25 14.00
CA ALA A 215 3.84 -20.16 13.16
C ALA A 215 4.99 -20.61 12.23
N SER A 216 5.89 -21.44 12.75
CA SER A 216 7.00 -22.02 11.98
C SER A 216 6.49 -22.99 10.91
N ARG A 217 5.49 -23.82 11.24
CA ARG A 217 4.85 -24.75 10.30
C ARG A 217 4.10 -24.00 9.20
N ALA A 218 3.29 -23.01 9.55
CA ALA A 218 2.53 -22.20 8.59
C ALA A 218 3.46 -21.51 7.58
N LEU A 219 4.58 -20.96 8.05
CA LEU A 219 5.59 -20.36 7.17
C LEU A 219 6.20 -21.39 6.22
N ALA A 220 6.54 -22.59 6.70
CA ALA A 220 7.07 -23.66 5.85
C ALA A 220 6.09 -24.07 4.74
N ILE A 221 4.79 -24.21 5.07
CA ILE A 221 3.74 -24.51 4.09
C ILE A 221 3.63 -23.41 3.04
N LEU A 222 3.69 -22.14 3.46
CA LEU A 222 3.64 -21.00 2.53
C LEU A 222 4.86 -20.95 1.60
N VAL A 223 6.06 -21.21 2.12
CA VAL A 223 7.29 -21.27 1.30
C VAL A 223 7.16 -22.35 0.23
N ASP A 224 6.70 -23.53 0.62
CA ASP A 224 6.48 -24.67 -0.28
C ASP A 224 5.34 -24.42 -1.29
N TYR A 225 4.27 -23.74 -0.88
CA TYR A 225 3.21 -23.32 -1.80
C TYR A 225 3.74 -22.32 -2.85
N ASN A 226 4.54 -21.33 -2.43
CA ASN A 226 5.10 -20.32 -3.33
C ASN A 226 6.17 -20.91 -4.27
N SER A 227 6.99 -21.86 -3.82
CA SER A 227 7.97 -22.53 -4.69
C SER A 227 7.26 -23.26 -5.84
N ARG A 228 6.17 -23.99 -5.55
CA ARG A 228 5.34 -24.65 -6.58
C ARG A 228 4.63 -23.68 -7.51
N LYS A 229 4.16 -22.52 -7.02
CA LYS A 229 3.53 -21.48 -7.85
C LYS A 229 4.53 -20.88 -8.85
N ASN A 230 5.76 -20.62 -8.41
CA ASN A 230 6.82 -20.08 -9.27
C ASN A 230 7.18 -21.03 -10.41
N VAL A 231 7.29 -22.33 -10.16
CA VAL A 231 7.57 -23.34 -11.20
C VAL A 231 6.48 -23.37 -12.28
N ARG A 232 5.19 -23.30 -11.89
CA ARG A 232 4.08 -23.23 -12.85
C ARG A 232 4.12 -21.97 -13.70
N ASN A 233 4.41 -20.81 -13.11
CA ASN A 233 4.48 -19.55 -13.86
C ASN A 233 5.67 -19.49 -14.85
N THR A 234 6.72 -20.29 -14.65
CA THR A 234 7.83 -20.42 -15.61
C THR A 234 7.50 -21.31 -16.82
N GLU A 235 6.55 -22.24 -16.72
CA GLU A 235 6.20 -23.17 -17.82
C GLU A 235 5.24 -22.58 -18.86
N PHE A 236 4.54 -21.48 -18.54
CA PHE A 236 3.54 -20.85 -19.43
C PHE A 236 4.02 -19.56 -20.11
N LYS A 237 5.33 -19.29 -20.10
CA LYS A 237 5.91 -18.21 -20.93
C LYS A 237 6.36 -18.77 -22.28
N TYR A 238 5.42 -18.91 -23.22
CA TYR A 238 5.68 -19.05 -24.65
C TYR A 238 5.19 -17.80 -25.38
#